data_AF-A0A2E1XE11-F1
#
_entry.id   AF-A0A2E1XE11-F1
#
_cell.length_a   1.000
_cell.length_b   1.000
_cell.length_c   1.000
_cell.angle_alpha   90.00
_cell.angle_beta   90.00
_cell.angle_gamma   90.00
#
_symmetry.space_group_name_H-M   'P 1'
#
loop_
_entity.id
_entity.type
_entity.pdbx_description
1 polymer ?
#
loop_
_entity_poly.entity_id
_entity_poly.type
_entity_poly.pdbx_seq_one_letter_code
_entity_poly.pdbx_strand_id
1 'polypeptide(L)'
;MSLLEELQARSGGVCELSGATEDLVIYEVPPVSTGGLDGSILISQTCKDQIENPETMDPNHWRCLNDSMWSEHDAVKVVVWRMLNRLKSEGWPQDLLDMMYLEDETLEWAKATGEGEEEGEKIIHRDVNGNILENGDSVVLVKDLKVKGSSMVAKQGTAVRRISLDHENAEYIEGKVDGQQIVIITKYVKKI
;
A
#
# COMPACT_ATOMS: atom_id res chain seq x y z
N MET A 1 -25.30 20.20 -19.12
CA MET A 1 -25.51 18.75 -18.97
C MET A 1 -25.04 18.37 -17.59
N SER A 2 -25.64 17.35 -16.99
CA SER A 2 -25.18 16.81 -15.71
C SER A 2 -23.90 15.99 -15.94
N LEU A 3 -23.05 15.89 -14.91
CA LEU A 3 -21.83 15.09 -14.94
C LEU A 3 -22.10 13.63 -15.37
N LEU A 4 -23.23 13.07 -14.94
CA LEU A 4 -23.66 11.72 -15.31
C LEU A 4 -23.89 11.60 -16.82
N GLU A 5 -24.58 12.57 -17.44
CA GLU A 5 -24.84 12.55 -18.89
C GLU A 5 -23.56 12.66 -19.70
N GLU A 6 -22.61 13.48 -19.24
CA GLU A 6 -21.30 13.65 -19.89
C GLU A 6 -20.45 12.37 -19.80
N LEU A 7 -20.43 11.73 -18.62
CA LEU A 7 -19.76 10.45 -18.42
C LEU A 7 -20.42 9.29 -19.20
N GLN A 8 -21.75 9.28 -19.30
CA GLN A 8 -22.46 8.31 -20.13
C GLN A 8 -22.16 8.51 -21.61
N ALA A 9 -22.09 9.76 -22.08
CA ALA A 9 -21.73 10.07 -23.46
C ALA A 9 -20.28 9.64 -23.78
N ARG A 10 -19.35 9.91 -22.86
CA ARG A 10 -17.93 9.54 -22.97
C ARG A 10 -17.72 8.03 -23.01
N SER A 11 -18.32 7.32 -22.07
CA SER A 11 -18.19 5.87 -21.96
C SER A 11 -19.03 5.10 -22.98
N GLY A 12 -19.96 5.74 -23.69
CA GLY A 12 -20.96 5.04 -24.50
C GLY A 12 -21.99 4.28 -23.68
N GLY A 13 -22.16 4.63 -22.40
CA GLY A 13 -23.11 3.98 -21.49
C GLY A 13 -22.63 2.65 -20.93
N VAL A 14 -21.31 2.44 -20.84
CA VAL A 14 -20.72 1.26 -20.20
C VAL A 14 -19.77 1.65 -19.06
N CYS A 15 -19.45 0.69 -18.20
CA CYS A 15 -18.41 0.82 -17.21
C CYS A 15 -17.04 0.95 -17.90
N GLU A 16 -16.30 2.01 -17.58
CA GLU A 16 -15.00 2.31 -18.18
C GLU A 16 -13.89 1.32 -17.75
N LEU A 17 -14.14 0.50 -16.73
CA LEU A 17 -13.20 -0.52 -16.23
C LEU A 17 -13.53 -1.95 -16.68
N SER A 18 -14.81 -2.32 -16.70
CA SER A 18 -15.25 -3.70 -16.96
C SER A 18 -16.14 -3.88 -18.18
N GLY A 19 -16.60 -2.79 -18.81
CA GLY A 19 -17.51 -2.83 -19.95
C GLY A 19 -18.96 -3.23 -19.60
N ALA A 20 -19.28 -3.41 -18.32
CA ALA A 20 -20.64 -3.69 -17.86
C ALA A 20 -21.61 -2.56 -18.24
N THR A 21 -22.86 -2.88 -18.53
CA THR A 21 -23.91 -1.90 -18.90
C THR A 21 -24.89 -1.59 -17.77
N GLU A 22 -24.81 -2.35 -16.68
CA GLU A 22 -25.79 -2.33 -15.58
C GLU A 22 -25.19 -1.67 -14.33
N ASP A 23 -26.08 -1.09 -13.50
CA ASP A 23 -25.76 -0.49 -12.21
C ASP A 23 -24.57 0.48 -12.24
N LEU A 24 -24.58 1.40 -13.21
CA LEU A 24 -23.51 2.37 -13.43
C LEU A 24 -23.60 3.53 -12.44
N VAL A 25 -22.47 3.84 -11.82
CA VAL A 25 -22.29 4.88 -10.82
C VAL A 25 -21.07 5.73 -11.14
N ILE A 26 -21.11 6.98 -10.70
CA ILE A 26 -19.97 7.89 -10.80
C ILE A 26 -19.00 7.54 -9.66
N TYR A 27 -17.74 7.34 -10.02
CA TYR A 27 -16.64 7.23 -9.08
C TYR A 27 -15.66 8.38 -9.28
N GLU A 28 -15.55 9.23 -8.26
CA GLU A 28 -14.56 10.30 -8.22
C GLU A 28 -13.22 9.70 -7.82
N VAL A 29 -12.20 9.87 -8.66
CA VAL A 29 -10.89 9.26 -8.46
C VAL A 29 -10.11 10.06 -7.41
N PRO A 30 -9.80 9.49 -6.23
CA PRO A 30 -9.05 10.21 -5.21
C PRO A 30 -7.59 10.41 -5.61
N PRO A 31 -6.83 11.37 -5.06
CA PRO A 31 -7.35 12.58 -4.41
C PRO A 31 -8.15 13.42 -5.41
N VAL A 32 -9.27 13.98 -4.96
CA VAL A 32 -10.15 14.83 -5.79
C VAL A 32 -9.51 16.22 -5.92
N SER A 33 -8.49 16.33 -6.78
CA SER A 33 -7.81 17.60 -7.07
C SER A 33 -8.47 18.36 -8.22
N THR A 34 -8.89 17.63 -9.27
CA THR A 34 -9.42 18.21 -10.52
C THR A 34 -10.95 18.26 -10.56
N GLY A 35 -11.63 17.32 -9.89
CA GLY A 35 -13.09 17.18 -9.92
C GLY A 35 -13.67 17.06 -11.34
N GLY A 36 -15.00 17.02 -11.46
CA GLY A 36 -15.68 17.07 -12.77
C GLY A 36 -15.41 15.84 -13.65
N LEU A 37 -15.48 16.03 -14.97
CA LEU A 37 -15.40 14.94 -15.96
C LEU A 37 -14.04 14.25 -15.99
N ASP A 38 -12.96 15.02 -15.87
CA ASP A 38 -11.58 14.52 -15.92
C ASP A 38 -11.12 13.91 -14.59
N GLY A 39 -11.78 14.25 -13.47
CA GLY A 39 -11.54 13.66 -12.16
C GLY A 39 -12.42 12.46 -11.82
N SER A 40 -13.33 12.08 -12.73
CA SER A 40 -14.34 11.05 -12.47
C SER A 40 -14.38 10.00 -13.59
N ILE A 41 -14.86 8.82 -13.23
CA ILE A 41 -15.13 7.72 -14.17
C ILE A 41 -16.52 7.14 -13.93
N LEU A 42 -17.10 6.58 -14.98
CA LEU A 42 -18.33 5.80 -14.90
C LEU A 42 -17.98 4.33 -14.71
N ILE A 43 -18.38 3.74 -13.58
CA ILE A 43 -18.10 2.34 -13.28
C ILE A 43 -19.35 1.60 -12.82
N SER A 44 -19.36 0.27 -12.90
CA SER A 44 -20.43 -0.50 -12.27
C SER A 44 -20.27 -0.52 -10.76
N GLN A 45 -21.39 -0.69 -10.05
CA GLN A 45 -21.41 -0.81 -8.60
C GLN A 45 -20.45 -1.91 -8.11
N THR A 46 -20.38 -3.04 -8.83
CA THR A 46 -19.44 -4.13 -8.52
C THR A 46 -17.97 -3.69 -8.55
N CYS A 47 -17.57 -2.89 -9.53
CA CYS A 47 -16.20 -2.36 -9.58
C CYS A 47 -15.97 -1.39 -8.41
N LYS A 48 -16.94 -0.53 -8.11
CA LYS A 48 -16.84 0.41 -6.98
C LYS A 48 -16.67 -0.33 -5.66
N ASP A 49 -17.50 -1.33 -5.39
CA ASP A 49 -17.46 -2.10 -4.15
C ASP A 49 -16.12 -2.81 -3.97
N GLN A 50 -15.53 -3.34 -5.04
CA GLN A 50 -14.21 -3.97 -4.99
C GLN A 50 -13.06 -2.98 -4.82
N ILE A 51 -13.19 -1.74 -5.33
CA ILE A 51 -12.21 -0.67 -5.10
C ILE A 51 -12.25 -0.22 -3.64
N GLU A 52 -13.44 -0.05 -3.08
CA GLU A 52 -13.63 0.46 -1.71
C GLU A 52 -13.39 -0.62 -0.64
N ASN A 53 -13.61 -1.90 -0.97
CA ASN A 53 -13.47 -3.04 -0.05
C ASN A 53 -12.42 -4.04 -0.55
N PRO A 54 -11.12 -3.73 -0.42
CA PRO A 54 -10.03 -4.57 -0.95
C PRO A 54 -9.96 -5.96 -0.31
N GLU A 55 -10.51 -6.14 0.90
CA GLU A 55 -10.56 -7.44 1.60
C GLU A 55 -11.50 -8.46 0.95
N THR A 56 -12.49 -8.00 0.18
CA THR A 56 -13.44 -8.84 -0.56
C THR A 56 -13.20 -8.85 -2.06
N MET A 57 -12.06 -8.32 -2.51
CA MET A 57 -11.72 -8.17 -3.92
C MET A 57 -11.56 -9.54 -4.60
N ASP A 58 -12.12 -9.69 -5.81
CA ASP A 58 -11.96 -10.89 -6.64
C ASP A 58 -10.93 -10.61 -7.75
N PRO A 59 -9.73 -11.22 -7.70
CA PRO A 59 -8.70 -11.02 -8.72
C PRO A 59 -9.13 -11.34 -10.15
N ASN A 60 -10.07 -12.28 -10.34
CA ASN A 60 -10.50 -12.67 -11.69
C ASN A 60 -11.39 -11.62 -12.34
N HIS A 61 -12.14 -10.84 -11.55
CA HIS A 61 -12.95 -9.75 -12.05
C HIS A 61 -12.10 -8.72 -12.80
N TRP A 62 -10.91 -8.42 -12.28
CA TRP A 62 -10.01 -7.38 -12.78
C TRP A 62 -9.20 -7.77 -14.02
N ARG A 63 -9.39 -8.97 -14.57
CA ARG A 63 -8.76 -9.35 -15.85
C ARG A 63 -9.22 -8.49 -17.03
N CYS A 64 -10.37 -7.82 -16.90
CA CYS A 64 -10.87 -6.87 -17.89
C CYS A 64 -10.01 -5.60 -18.01
N LEU A 65 -9.16 -5.29 -17.03
CA LEU A 65 -8.32 -4.09 -17.02
C LEU A 65 -7.30 -4.04 -18.16
N ASN A 66 -7.00 -5.18 -18.81
CA ASN A 66 -6.13 -5.24 -19.99
C ASN A 66 -6.62 -4.35 -21.14
N ASP A 67 -7.93 -4.15 -21.26
CA ASP A 67 -8.50 -3.31 -22.32
C ASP A 67 -8.58 -1.84 -21.84
N SER A 68 -9.00 -1.63 -20.59
CA SER A 68 -9.16 -0.29 -20.00
C SER A 68 -7.85 0.44 -19.75
N MET A 69 -6.70 -0.25 -19.62
CA MET A 69 -5.39 0.40 -19.45
C MET A 69 -5.01 1.30 -20.64
N TRP A 70 -5.59 1.07 -21.81
CA TRP A 70 -5.35 1.83 -23.04
C TRP A 70 -6.35 2.97 -23.26
N SER A 71 -7.21 3.25 -22.28
CA SER A 71 -8.17 4.36 -22.35
C SER A 71 -7.46 5.68 -22.65
N GLU A 72 -8.09 6.57 -23.41
CA GLU A 72 -7.57 7.93 -23.63
C GLU A 72 -7.69 8.82 -22.38
N HIS A 73 -8.49 8.40 -21.40
CA HIS A 73 -8.80 9.20 -20.22
C HIS A 73 -7.93 8.84 -19.02
N ASP A 74 -7.23 9.84 -18.49
CA ASP A 74 -6.25 9.64 -17.42
C ASP A 74 -6.87 9.13 -16.12
N ALA A 75 -8.09 9.55 -15.78
CA ALA A 75 -8.81 9.02 -14.61
C ALA A 75 -9.01 7.49 -14.68
N VAL A 76 -9.26 6.95 -15.88
CA VAL A 76 -9.40 5.50 -16.08
C VAL A 76 -8.04 4.85 -15.90
N LYS A 77 -7.00 5.37 -16.56
CA LYS A 77 -5.63 4.84 -16.45
C LYS A 77 -5.13 4.83 -15.00
N VAL A 78 -5.41 5.89 -14.23
CA VAL A 78 -5.05 5.98 -12.81
C VAL A 78 -5.69 4.85 -12.01
N VAL A 79 -6.99 4.62 -12.16
CA VAL A 79 -7.67 3.55 -11.42
C VAL A 79 -7.18 2.18 -11.87
N VAL A 80 -6.98 1.97 -13.18
CA VAL A 80 -6.41 0.72 -13.72
C VAL A 80 -5.04 0.45 -13.10
N TRP A 81 -4.14 1.43 -13.12
CA TRP A 81 -2.80 1.32 -12.56
C TRP A 81 -2.84 0.97 -11.06
N ARG A 82 -3.71 1.61 -10.28
CA ARG A 82 -3.87 1.31 -8.85
C ARG A 82 -4.35 -0.11 -8.62
N MET A 83 -5.36 -0.55 -9.36
CA MET A 83 -5.90 -1.90 -9.22
C MET A 83 -4.88 -2.97 -9.61
N LEU A 84 -4.12 -2.75 -10.70
CA LEU A 84 -3.03 -3.64 -11.08
C LEU A 84 -1.94 -3.70 -10.00
N ASN A 85 -1.62 -2.57 -9.36
CA ASN A 85 -0.67 -2.54 -8.23
C ASN A 85 -1.18 -3.31 -7.02
N ARG A 86 -2.46 -3.19 -6.66
CA ARG A 86 -3.08 -3.97 -5.56
C ARG A 86 -3.08 -5.48 -5.83
N LEU A 87 -3.11 -5.88 -7.09
CA LEU A 87 -3.16 -7.28 -7.52
C LEU A 87 -1.78 -7.86 -7.86
N LYS A 88 -0.68 -7.11 -7.68
CA LYS A 88 0.68 -7.54 -8.03
C LYS A 88 1.05 -8.93 -7.51
N SER A 89 0.54 -9.32 -6.34
CA SER A 89 0.74 -10.64 -5.73
C SER A 89 0.25 -11.82 -6.60
N GLU A 90 -0.69 -11.57 -7.51
CA GLU A 90 -1.25 -12.57 -8.44
C GLU A 90 -0.34 -12.85 -9.65
N GLY A 91 0.73 -12.06 -9.84
CA GLY A 91 1.74 -12.24 -10.87
C GLY A 91 1.34 -11.73 -12.27
N TRP A 92 0.12 -11.97 -12.73
CA TRP A 92 -0.35 -11.51 -14.05
C TRP A 92 -0.42 -9.98 -14.23
N PRO A 93 -0.64 -9.14 -13.21
CA PRO A 93 -0.69 -7.69 -13.41
C PRO A 93 0.66 -7.06 -13.75
N GLN A 94 1.77 -7.74 -13.42
CA GLN A 94 3.11 -7.20 -13.64
C GLN A 94 3.38 -6.95 -15.13
N ASP A 95 3.01 -7.90 -15.99
CA ASP A 95 3.18 -7.75 -17.45
C ASP A 95 2.39 -6.55 -17.99
N LEU A 96 1.20 -6.29 -17.43
CA LEU A 96 0.36 -5.15 -17.83
C LEU A 96 0.95 -3.82 -17.33
N LEU A 97 1.46 -3.80 -16.10
CA LEU A 97 2.13 -2.62 -15.54
C LEU A 97 3.39 -2.25 -16.33
N ASP A 98 4.15 -3.25 -16.79
CA ASP A 98 5.36 -3.03 -17.59
C ASP A 98 5.05 -2.48 -19.00
N MET A 99 3.87 -2.80 -19.55
CA MET A 99 3.40 -2.28 -20.83
C MET A 99 2.68 -0.93 -20.71
N MET A 100 2.17 -0.61 -19.52
CA MET A 100 1.43 0.62 -19.28
C MET A 100 2.35 1.83 -19.22
N TYR A 101 2.05 2.85 -20.00
CA TYR A 101 2.73 4.15 -19.92
C TYR A 101 1.79 5.21 -19.33
N LEU A 102 2.26 5.88 -18.30
CA LEU A 102 1.62 7.05 -17.69
C LEU A 102 2.56 8.24 -17.82
N GLU A 103 2.02 9.39 -18.20
CA GLU A 103 2.76 10.65 -18.11
C GLU A 103 3.06 10.99 -16.65
N ASP A 104 4.10 11.78 -16.39
CA ASP A 104 4.60 12.04 -15.04
C ASP A 104 3.50 12.59 -14.12
N GLU A 105 2.69 13.54 -14.58
CA GLU A 105 1.59 14.12 -13.79
C GLU A 105 0.51 13.06 -13.45
N THR A 106 0.15 12.22 -14.42
CA THR A 106 -0.83 11.13 -14.24
C THR A 106 -0.29 10.03 -13.33
N LEU A 107 1.01 9.72 -13.42
CA LEU A 107 1.67 8.74 -12.56
C LEU A 107 1.73 9.23 -11.12
N GLU A 108 2.06 10.50 -10.90
CA GLU A 108 2.04 11.11 -9.56
C GLU A 108 0.63 11.07 -8.97
N TRP A 109 -0.40 11.34 -9.78
CA TRP A 109 -1.79 11.18 -9.36
C TRP A 109 -2.10 9.72 -8.99
N ALA A 110 -1.67 8.75 -9.80
CA ALA A 110 -1.88 7.34 -9.53
C ALA A 110 -1.26 6.88 -8.21
N LYS A 111 -0.05 7.36 -7.89
CA LYS A 111 0.67 7.06 -6.64
C LYS A 111 0.14 7.78 -5.41
N ALA A 112 -0.64 8.85 -5.57
CA ALA A 112 -1.06 9.71 -4.45
C ALA A 112 -1.88 9.00 -3.35
N THR A 113 -2.41 7.80 -3.62
CA THR A 113 -3.15 7.00 -2.64
C THR A 113 -2.30 5.90 -1.98
N GLY A 114 -1.02 5.77 -2.33
CA GLY A 114 -0.06 4.81 -1.77
C GLY A 114 0.01 3.48 -2.54
N GLU A 115 -0.84 3.25 -3.52
CA GLU A 115 -0.74 2.09 -4.40
C GLU A 115 0.57 2.13 -5.21
N GLY A 116 1.21 0.97 -5.34
CA GLY A 116 2.46 0.84 -6.11
C GLY A 116 3.70 1.40 -5.44
N GLU A 117 3.56 1.98 -4.25
CA GLU A 117 4.60 1.83 -3.24
C GLU A 117 4.83 0.32 -3.07
N GLU A 118 6.08 -0.13 -3.14
CA GLU A 118 6.37 -1.53 -2.90
C GLU A 118 5.81 -1.88 -1.50
N GLU A 119 4.85 -2.80 -1.43
CA GLU A 119 4.58 -3.54 -0.19
C GLU A 119 5.79 -4.37 0.25
N GLY A 120 6.86 -4.36 -0.56
CA GLY A 120 8.22 -4.65 -0.15
C GLY A 120 8.58 -3.79 1.07
N GLU A 121 8.59 -4.46 2.21
CA GLU A 121 9.13 -4.01 3.48
C GLU A 121 8.19 -3.19 4.39
N LYS A 122 6.98 -3.71 4.64
CA LYS A 122 6.64 -3.83 6.09
C LYS A 122 7.66 -4.78 6.69
N ILE A 123 8.81 -4.25 7.05
CA ILE A 123 9.85 -4.96 7.79
C ILE A 123 9.19 -5.49 9.06
N ILE A 124 8.82 -6.77 9.08
CA ILE A 124 8.13 -7.36 10.22
C ILE A 124 9.18 -7.74 11.24
N HIS A 125 9.37 -6.85 12.22
CA HIS A 125 10.20 -7.10 13.38
C HIS A 125 9.53 -8.13 14.29
N ARG A 126 10.24 -9.22 14.59
CA ARG A 126 9.74 -10.29 15.47
C ARG A 126 10.68 -10.53 16.63
N ASP A 127 10.10 -10.70 17.82
CA ASP A 127 10.87 -11.07 19.01
C ASP A 127 11.35 -12.54 18.95
N VAL A 128 12.10 -12.97 19.96
CA VAL A 128 12.62 -14.36 20.06
C VAL A 128 11.53 -15.44 20.09
N ASN A 129 10.29 -15.08 20.43
CA ASN A 129 9.14 -15.99 20.48
C ASN A 129 8.25 -15.88 19.23
N GLY A 130 8.61 -15.03 18.25
CA GLY A 130 7.86 -14.81 17.02
C GLY A 130 6.75 -13.76 17.11
N ASN A 131 6.62 -13.05 18.25
CA ASN A 131 5.65 -11.96 18.41
C ASN A 131 6.06 -10.76 17.57
N ILE A 132 5.08 -10.13 16.92
CA ILE A 132 5.29 -8.91 16.12
C ILE A 132 5.55 -7.73 17.07
N LEU A 133 6.62 -6.99 16.77
CA LEU A 133 7.01 -5.77 17.45
C LEU A 133 6.49 -4.55 16.70
N GLU A 134 6.02 -3.56 17.45
CA GLU A 134 5.50 -2.30 16.95
C GLU A 134 6.28 -1.11 17.53
N ASN A 135 6.28 0.02 16.83
CA ASN A 135 6.87 1.25 17.35
C ASN A 135 6.21 1.65 18.68
N GLY A 136 7.02 1.94 19.69
CA GLY A 136 6.56 2.29 21.02
C GLY A 136 6.43 1.10 21.99
N ASP A 137 6.61 -0.13 21.52
CA ASP A 137 6.57 -1.32 22.37
C ASP A 137 7.66 -1.31 23.46
N SER A 138 7.47 -2.18 24.46
CA SER A 138 8.47 -2.45 25.48
C SER A 138 8.96 -3.89 25.35
N VAL A 139 10.27 -4.07 25.39
CA VAL A 139 10.93 -5.37 25.26
C VAL A 139 11.92 -5.60 26.39
N VAL A 140 12.26 -6.86 26.66
CA VAL A 140 13.28 -7.26 27.63
C VAL A 140 14.41 -8.00 26.95
N LEU A 141 15.65 -7.70 27.32
CA LEU A 141 16.83 -8.40 26.81
C LEU A 141 16.89 -9.83 27.37
N VAL A 142 17.02 -10.81 26.48
CA VAL A 142 17.17 -12.23 26.86
C VAL A 142 18.64 -12.68 26.95
N LYS A 143 19.59 -11.82 26.54
CA LYS A 143 21.03 -12.06 26.61
C LYS A 143 21.79 -10.77 26.94
N ASP A 144 23.00 -10.93 27.47
CA ASP A 144 23.96 -9.82 27.65
C ASP A 144 24.45 -9.33 26.28
N LEU A 145 24.30 -8.04 26.01
CA LEU A 145 24.73 -7.40 24.77
C LEU A 145 25.81 -6.35 25.05
N LYS A 146 26.96 -6.49 24.37
CA LYS A 146 28.00 -5.46 24.37
C LYS A 146 27.65 -4.39 23.35
N VAL A 147 27.51 -3.14 23.81
CA VAL A 147 27.17 -2.02 22.93
C VAL A 147 28.40 -1.65 22.10
N LYS A 148 28.27 -1.67 20.77
CA LYS A 148 29.36 -1.21 19.89
C LYS A 148 29.57 0.29 20.11
N GLY A 149 30.83 0.71 20.27
CA GLY A 149 31.19 2.11 20.51
C GLY A 149 31.11 2.58 21.97
N SER A 150 30.78 1.70 22.93
CA SER A 150 30.79 2.00 24.36
C SER A 150 31.44 0.86 25.17
N SER A 151 31.93 1.16 26.38
CA SER A 151 32.35 0.14 27.35
C SER A 151 31.16 -0.49 28.10
N MET A 152 29.94 0.01 27.85
CA MET A 152 28.70 -0.45 28.48
C MET A 152 28.27 -1.83 27.94
N VAL A 153 27.80 -2.67 28.87
CA VAL A 153 27.18 -3.97 28.56
C VAL A 153 25.73 -3.93 29.05
N ALA A 154 24.77 -4.01 28.13
CA ALA A 154 23.37 -4.13 28.46
C ALA A 154 23.10 -5.55 28.96
N LYS A 155 22.73 -5.68 30.23
CA LYS A 155 22.57 -6.98 30.89
C LYS A 155 21.25 -7.65 30.53
N GLN A 156 21.25 -8.98 30.51
CA GLN A 156 20.03 -9.77 30.43
C GLN A 156 19.04 -9.33 31.53
N GLY A 157 17.76 -9.24 31.16
CA GLY A 157 16.69 -8.77 32.05
C GLY A 157 16.50 -7.25 32.05
N THR A 158 17.38 -6.48 31.40
CA THR A 158 17.16 -5.02 31.22
C THR A 158 15.95 -4.79 30.34
N ALA A 159 15.02 -3.95 30.81
CA ALA A 159 13.84 -3.55 30.05
C ALA A 159 14.14 -2.31 29.19
N VAL A 160 13.77 -2.39 27.93
CA VAL A 160 13.90 -1.31 26.94
C VAL A 160 12.48 -0.88 26.57
N ARG A 161 12.12 0.35 26.91
CA ARG A 161 10.77 0.90 26.68
C ARG A 161 10.80 1.85 25.50
N ARG A 162 9.67 1.93 24.78
CA ARG A 162 9.49 2.80 23.61
C ARG A 162 10.54 2.49 22.54
N ILE A 163 10.58 1.24 22.09
CA ILE A 163 11.46 0.85 20.99
C ILE A 163 11.01 1.52 19.69
N SER A 164 11.97 1.79 18.81
CA SER A 164 11.71 2.18 17.43
C SER A 164 12.14 1.05 16.51
N LEU A 165 11.34 0.78 15.49
CA LEU A 165 11.64 -0.24 14.49
C LEU A 165 12.61 0.32 13.45
N ASP A 166 13.57 -0.49 13.02
CA ASP A 166 14.46 -0.13 11.93
C ASP A 166 13.69 -0.16 10.60
N HIS A 167 13.92 0.86 9.76
CA HIS A 167 13.22 1.07 8.50
C HIS A 167 13.83 0.28 7.33
N GLU A 168 15.03 -0.28 7.51
CA GLU A 168 15.81 -0.94 6.46
C GLU A 168 16.17 -2.40 6.84
N ASN A 169 15.96 -2.84 8.09
CA ASN A 169 16.33 -4.20 8.49
C ASN A 169 15.48 -4.84 9.61
N ALA A 170 14.82 -5.97 9.33
CA ALA A 170 13.93 -6.71 10.27
C ALA A 170 14.62 -7.32 11.49
N GLU A 171 15.94 -7.43 11.45
CA GLU A 171 16.72 -7.98 12.54
C GLU A 171 17.07 -6.93 13.58
N TYR A 172 16.87 -5.63 13.33
CA TYR A 172 17.32 -4.56 14.21
C TYR A 172 16.18 -3.67 14.70
N ILE A 173 16.24 -3.28 15.97
CA ILE A 173 15.38 -2.27 16.57
C ILE A 173 16.24 -1.31 17.37
N GLU A 174 15.77 -0.09 17.55
CA GLU A 174 16.43 0.90 18.38
C GLU A 174 15.74 1.05 19.73
N GLY A 175 16.52 1.33 20.77
CA GLY A 175 15.97 1.61 22.08
C GLY A 175 16.96 2.36 22.97
N LYS A 176 16.47 2.81 24.13
CA LYS A 176 17.27 3.51 25.12
C LYS A 176 17.55 2.64 26.33
N VAL A 177 18.82 2.50 26.69
CA VAL A 177 19.31 1.83 27.90
C VAL A 177 20.23 2.81 28.63
N ASP A 178 19.96 3.07 29.91
CA ASP A 178 20.73 4.02 30.75
C ASP A 178 20.97 5.40 30.09
N GLY A 179 19.97 5.89 29.36
CA GLY A 179 20.01 7.18 28.67
C GLY A 179 20.75 7.19 27.33
N GLN A 180 21.40 6.08 26.94
CA GLN A 180 22.08 5.93 25.66
C GLN A 180 21.17 5.20 24.64
N GLN A 181 21.13 5.71 23.41
CA GLN A 181 20.46 5.04 22.29
C GLN A 181 21.36 3.93 21.74
N ILE A 182 20.80 2.74 21.56
CA ILE A 182 21.50 1.56 21.09
C ILE A 182 20.65 0.82 20.06
N VAL A 183 21.32 0.18 19.10
CA VAL A 183 20.72 -0.75 18.14
C VAL A 183 20.78 -2.16 18.72
N ILE A 184 19.65 -2.85 18.72
CA ILE A 184 19.43 -4.14 19.37
C ILE A 184 18.94 -5.14 18.33
N ILE A 185 19.44 -6.37 18.37
CA ILE A 185 18.95 -7.44 17.49
C ILE A 185 17.64 -8.01 18.04
N THR A 186 16.61 -8.09 17.20
CA THR A 186 15.25 -8.56 17.57
C THR A 186 15.23 -9.99 18.10
N LYS A 187 16.15 -10.85 17.63
CA LYS A 187 16.37 -12.22 18.14
C LYS A 187 16.81 -12.30 19.60
N TYR A 188 17.25 -11.19 20.21
CA TYR A 188 17.70 -11.13 21.60
C TYR A 188 16.75 -10.37 22.52
N VAL A 189 15.56 -10.04 22.04
CA VAL A 189 14.53 -9.38 22.82
C VAL A 189 13.27 -10.23 22.91
N LYS A 190 12.50 -10.00 23.97
CA LYS A 190 11.17 -10.56 24.16
C LYS A 190 10.20 -9.41 24.44
N LYS A 191 9.04 -9.40 23.76
CA LYS A 191 7.97 -8.42 24.02
C LYS A 191 7.44 -8.59 25.46
N ILE A 192 7.25 -7.47 26.16
CA ILE A 192 6.70 -7.41 27.53
C ILE A 192 5.19 -7.37 27.47
#